data_AF-A0A447RMQ0-F1
#
_entry.id   AF-A0A447RMQ0-F1
#
_cell.length_a   1.000
_cell.length_b   1.000
_cell.length_c   1.000
_cell.angle_alpha   90.00
_cell.angle_beta   90.00
_cell.angle_gamma   90.00
#
_symmetry.space_group_name_H-M   'P 1'
#
loop_
_entity.id
_entity.type
_entity.pdbx_description
1 polymer ?
#
loop_
_entity_poly.entity_id
_entity_poly.type
_entity_poly.pdbx_seq_one_letter_code
_entity_poly.pdbx_strand_id
1 'polypeptide(L)' 'MVLAEGEETRVLHATQELVSLGLAKPILVGRPSVIEMRIQKLGLQIKAGVDF' A
#
# COMPACT_ATOMS: atom_id res chain seq x y z
N MET A 1 2.83 -8.66 -7.89
CA MET A 1 1.86 -7.83 -8.64
C MET A 1 2.28 -6.39 -8.50
N VAL A 2 2.35 -5.62 -9.59
CA VAL A 2 2.74 -4.21 -9.54
C VAL A 2 1.49 -3.34 -9.66
N LEU A 3 1.31 -2.40 -8.73
CA LEU A 3 0.20 -1.44 -8.75
C LEU A 3 0.78 -0.04 -9.01
N ALA A 4 0.50 0.49 -10.20
CA ALA A 4 1.09 1.74 -10.69
C ALA A 4 0.50 3.01 -10.04
N GLU A 5 -0.66 2.88 -9.41
CA GLU A 5 -1.41 3.96 -8.78
C GLU A 5 -1.27 3.91 -7.24
N GLY A 6 -0.05 3.71 -6.72
CA GLY A 6 0.20 3.49 -5.30
C GLY A 6 -0.23 4.64 -4.37
N GLU A 7 -0.47 5.84 -4.92
CA GLU A 7 -0.96 7.00 -4.18
C GLU A 7 -2.49 7.03 -4.04
N GLU A 8 -3.22 6.18 -4.77
CA GLU A 8 -4.68 6.14 -4.72
C GLU A 8 -5.17 5.42 -3.47
N THR A 9 -6.13 6.03 -2.77
CA THR A 9 -6.67 5.50 -1.50
C THR A 9 -7.22 4.08 -1.67
N ARG A 10 -7.91 3.80 -2.78
CA ARG A 10 -8.46 2.47 -3.06
C ARG A 10 -7.36 1.41 -3.25
N VAL A 11 -6.25 1.77 -3.88
CA VAL A 11 -5.09 0.89 -4.09
C VAL A 11 -4.41 0.55 -2.77
N LEU A 12 -4.29 1.54 -1.87
CA LEU A 12 -3.76 1.33 -0.52
C LEU A 12 -4.63 0.39 0.32
N HIS A 13 -5.96 0.54 0.27
CA HIS A 13 -6.87 -0.38 0.95
C HIS A 13 -6.80 -1.81 0.39
N ALA A 14 -6.81 -1.96 -0.94
CA ALA A 14 -6.68 -3.26 -1.58
C ALA A 14 -5.33 -3.92 -1.20
N THR A 15 -4.27 -3.13 -1.14
CA THR A 15 -2.94 -3.60 -0.70
C THR A 15 -2.96 -4.11 0.74
N GLN A 16 -3.59 -3.37 1.67
CA GLN A 16 -3.74 -3.82 3.05
C GLN A 16 -4.48 -5.15 3.14
N GLU A 17 -5.57 -5.32 2.39
CA GLU A 17 -6.38 -6.54 2.40
C GLU A 17 -5.61 -7.74 1.82
N LEU A 18 -4.91 -7.53 0.70
CA LEU A 18 -4.08 -8.58 0.10
C LEU A 18 -2.95 -9.04 1.02
N VAL A 19 -2.30 -8.10 1.72
CA VAL A 19 -1.22 -8.40 2.67
C VAL A 19 -1.79 -9.07 3.93
N SER A 20 -2.88 -8.56 4.49
CA SER A 20 -3.47 -9.09 5.74
C SER A 20 -4.01 -10.52 5.57
N LEU A 21 -4.52 -10.85 4.38
CA LEU A 21 -4.97 -12.20 4.03
C LEU A 21 -3.84 -13.11 3.54
N GLY A 22 -2.60 -12.60 3.42
CA GLY A 22 -1.46 -13.36 2.92
C GLY A 22 -1.59 -13.79 1.45
N LEU A 23 -2.41 -13.10 0.66
CA LEU A 23 -2.74 -13.46 -0.72
C LEU A 23 -1.66 -13.03 -1.72
N ALA A 24 -0.94 -11.95 -1.44
CA ALA A 24 0.07 -11.42 -2.34
C ALA A 24 1.15 -10.61 -1.63
N LYS A 25 2.27 -10.42 -2.33
CA LYS A 25 3.31 -9.42 -2.03
C LYS A 25 3.28 -8.35 -3.14
N PRO A 26 2.44 -7.31 -2.99
CA PRO A 26 2.31 -6.26 -3.99
C PRO A 26 3.55 -5.37 -4.00
N ILE A 27 3.74 -4.64 -5.09
CA ILE A 27 4.73 -3.55 -5.21
C ILE A 27 3.94 -2.31 -5.58
N LEU A 28 4.07 -1.24 -4.79
CA LEU A 28 3.44 0.04 -5.08
C LEU A 28 4.41 0.97 -5.80
N VAL A 29 3.94 1.57 -6.89
CA VAL A 29 4.66 2.64 -7.58
C VAL A 29 3.97 3.97 -7.30
N GLY A 30 4.76 4.96 -6.90
CA GLY A 30 4.30 6.29 -6.54
C GLY A 30 5.38 7.01 -5.74
N ARG A 31 5.11 8.25 -5.30
CA ARG A 31 6.04 9.00 -4.46
C ARG A 31 6.01 8.43 -3.03
N PRO A 32 7.15 7.96 -2.48
CA PRO A 32 7.16 7.32 -1.16
C PRO A 32 6.55 8.17 -0.05
N SER A 33 6.88 9.47 -0.01
CA SER A 33 6.36 10.41 0.99
C SER A 33 4.84 10.59 0.92
N VAL A 34 4.24 10.51 -0.28
CA VAL A 34 2.79 10.63 -0.46
C VAL A 34 2.10 9.36 -0.01
N ILE A 35 2.67 8.20 -0.33
CA ILE A 35 2.17 6.88 0.09
C ILE A 35 2.20 6.79 1.62
N GLU A 36 3.33 7.09 2.26
CA GLU A 36 3.46 7.06 3.72
C GLU A 36 2.48 8.01 4.42
N MET A 37 2.40 9.26 3.96
CA MET A 37 1.44 10.23 4.50
C MET A 37 0.00 9.71 4.41
N ARG A 38 -0.38 9.09 3.28
CA ARG A 38 -1.74 8.56 3.08
C ARG A 38 -1.99 7.32 3.93
N ILE A 39 -1.04 6.40 4.05
CA ILE A 39 -1.11 5.24 4.95
C ILE A 39 -1.41 5.71 6.38
N GLN A 40 -0.65 6.70 6.88
CA GLN A 40 -0.87 7.29 8.20
C GLN A 40 -2.25 7.95 8.32
N LYS A 41 -2.64 8.77 7.34
CA LYS A 41 -3.94 9.46 7.34
C LYS A 41 -5.13 8.51 7.30
N LEU A 42 -4.99 7.37 6.62
CA LEU A 42 -6.02 6.33 6.49
C LEU A 42 -5.99 5.32 7.65
N GLY A 43 -5.01 5.38 8.55
CA GLY A 43 -4.85 4.44 9.66
C GLY A 43 -4.48 3.02 9.23
N LEU A 44 -3.91 2.86 8.04
CA LEU A 44 -3.51 1.56 7.51
C LEU A 44 -2.24 1.04 8.21
N GLN A 45 -2.10 -0.27 8.31
CA GLN A 45 -1.00 -0.90 9.03
C GLN A 45 0.15 -1.38 8.12
N ILE A 46 -0.05 -1.35 6.80
CA ILE A 46 0.99 -1.69 5.81
C ILE A 46 2.20 -0.75 5.90
N LYS A 47 3.40 -1.30 5.72
CA LYS A 47 4.68 -0.59 5.80
C LYS A 47 5.51 -0.82 4.53
N ALA A 48 6.01 0.27 3.96
CA ALA A 48 6.93 0.21 2.83
C ALA A 48 8.20 -0.56 3.19
N GLY A 49 8.68 -1.41 2.29
CA GLY A 49 9.86 -2.26 2.48
C GLY A 49 9.64 -3.49 3.36
N VAL A 50 8.43 -3.66 3.93
CA VAL A 50 8.01 -4.86 4.67
C VAL A 50 6.88 -5.55 3.94
N ASP A 51 5.84 -4.79 3.60
CA ASP A 51 4.59 -5.31 3.04
C ASP A 51 4.47 -5.07 1.52
N PHE A 52 5.16 -4.05 1.00
CA PHE A 52 5.21 -3.69 -0.43
C PHE A 52 6.46 -2.88 -0.81
#